data_AF-A0A1G1EXH9-F1
#
_entry.id   AF-A0A1G1EXH9-F1
#
_cell.length_a   1.000
_cell.length_b   1.000
_cell.length_c   1.000
_cell.angle_alpha   90.00
_cell.angle_beta   90.00
_cell.angle_gamma   90.00
#
_symmetry.space_group_name_H-M   'P 1'
#
loop_
_entity.id
_entity.type
_entity.pdbx_description
1 polymer ?
#
loop_
_entity_poly.entity_id
_entity_poly.type
_entity_poly.pdbx_seq_one_letter_code
_entity_poly.pdbx_strand_id
1 'polypeptide(L)'
;MTGGITVKILGDFGPFSRMGKSIGYQITIGDSSHLIDCGSPLFQQIGGHGLKKIKGLVVTHCHDDHKRWFSDLALFNMYAPNFSDKIKFITTEDINAEIIKSSGPALDRSLSSDSKSVTDIPYEAYIDVSVIGPFARYRIVSRDEGKGRTSFHIEDRNGNEVGPDVAKIVINQKTGRPRMLFRDPYYKEWVEPESFYPFSSSVFYEENQNIYCDEGFTIEAVKSPVWHGITNIGVKIKTAGETLIFSSDTVNNKKLWFELYTEKRGQTLNMSEKEFESAPVIYGDINNYIERTWSEERYIDSLKAFNEAVVIHDISCKNSVVHTDYEKLGDTTLNMEKVILTHSPDRMTSEWVLSNTGKTFKIKDNKFYEMVGEKLCEMDADVYHKEDGKYFVGYKNNEGKYSVLEKNGLLGISPNGWDAKDGSLLYKVELYEDISGKYFPKLDNENSTYFERKDGKVELVEFSEKGSSGKIVEDLRGKIKRK
;
A
#
# COMPACT_ATOMS: atom_id res chain seq x y z
N MET A 1 -8.48 15.09 -23.37
CA MET A 1 -8.06 15.53 -22.03
C MET A 1 -8.63 14.55 -21.02
N THR A 2 -7.81 13.99 -20.14
CA THR A 2 -8.26 13.08 -19.09
C THR A 2 -9.07 13.87 -18.07
N GLY A 3 -10.29 13.45 -17.75
CA GLY A 3 -11.16 14.18 -16.82
C GLY A 3 -10.74 14.08 -15.34
N GLY A 4 -9.45 13.89 -15.04
CA GLY A 4 -8.89 13.54 -13.72
C GLY A 4 -8.69 12.04 -13.50
N ILE A 5 -8.11 11.64 -12.35
CA ILE A 5 -7.85 10.23 -11.98
C ILE A 5 -9.01 9.72 -11.12
N THR A 6 -9.64 8.61 -11.48
CA THR A 6 -10.66 7.95 -10.64
C THR A 6 -10.02 6.81 -9.86
N VAL A 7 -10.32 6.71 -8.56
CA VAL A 7 -9.82 5.66 -7.65
C VAL A 7 -11.00 4.96 -7.00
N LYS A 8 -11.22 3.69 -7.28
CA LYS A 8 -12.19 2.85 -6.57
C LYS A 8 -11.46 2.03 -5.52
N ILE A 9 -11.91 2.13 -4.27
CA ILE A 9 -11.39 1.36 -3.15
C ILE A 9 -12.01 -0.04 -3.19
N LEU A 10 -11.21 -1.06 -3.50
CA LEU A 10 -11.66 -2.46 -3.54
C LEU A 10 -11.46 -3.14 -2.18
N GLY A 11 -10.42 -2.72 -1.46
CA GLY A 11 -10.10 -3.11 -0.10
C GLY A 11 -9.18 -2.09 0.55
N ASP A 12 -9.42 -1.78 1.82
CA ASP A 12 -8.72 -0.75 2.59
C ASP A 12 -8.27 -1.25 3.98
N PHE A 13 -8.22 -2.57 4.15
CA PHE A 13 -7.94 -3.20 5.43
C PHE A 13 -6.58 -3.88 5.42
N GLY A 14 -5.88 -3.85 6.56
CA GLY A 14 -4.70 -4.67 6.75
C GLY A 14 -4.95 -6.18 6.77
N PRO A 15 -3.89 -6.97 7.01
CA PRO A 15 -3.90 -8.41 6.74
C PRO A 15 -4.89 -9.21 7.58
N PHE A 16 -5.33 -8.66 8.71
CA PHE A 16 -6.17 -9.33 9.71
C PHE A 16 -7.59 -8.75 9.81
N SER A 17 -8.13 -8.17 8.73
CA SER A 17 -9.54 -7.81 8.67
C SER A 17 -10.42 -8.99 9.09
N ARG A 18 -11.39 -8.76 9.99
CA ARG A 18 -12.34 -9.82 10.40
C ARG A 18 -13.17 -10.37 9.23
N MET A 19 -13.24 -9.63 8.13
CA MET A 19 -13.97 -10.01 6.92
C MET A 19 -13.05 -10.47 5.79
N GLY A 20 -11.73 -10.56 6.01
CA GLY A 20 -10.76 -11.01 5.00
C GLY A 20 -10.64 -10.09 3.78
N LYS A 21 -10.94 -8.78 3.93
CA LYS A 21 -11.09 -7.84 2.81
C LYS A 21 -9.76 -7.36 2.18
N SER A 22 -8.64 -7.36 2.92
CA SER A 22 -7.29 -6.99 2.44
C SER A 22 -7.24 -5.69 1.61
N ILE A 23 -6.15 -5.45 0.86
CA ILE A 23 -5.90 -4.20 0.15
C ILE A 23 -6.02 -4.36 -1.37
N GLY A 24 -6.60 -3.35 -2.01
CA GLY A 24 -6.55 -3.23 -3.46
C GLY A 24 -7.33 -2.03 -3.96
N TYR A 25 -6.85 -1.46 -5.05
CA TYR A 25 -7.41 -0.26 -5.64
C TYR A 25 -7.54 -0.43 -7.15
N GLN A 26 -8.62 0.10 -7.72
CA GLN A 26 -8.76 0.24 -9.15
C GLN A 26 -8.60 1.70 -9.54
N ILE A 27 -7.63 1.97 -10.42
CA ILE A 27 -7.38 3.30 -10.99
C ILE A 27 -7.96 3.35 -12.38
N THR A 28 -8.64 4.44 -12.72
CA THR A 28 -9.14 4.69 -14.08
C THR A 28 -8.77 6.09 -14.54
N ILE A 29 -8.10 6.16 -15.69
CA ILE A 29 -7.65 7.39 -16.34
C ILE A 29 -8.04 7.31 -17.81
N GLY A 30 -8.97 8.15 -18.24
CA GLY A 30 -9.61 7.98 -19.56
C GLY A 30 -10.26 6.59 -19.66
N ASP A 31 -9.92 5.85 -20.71
CA ASP A 31 -10.39 4.49 -20.95
C ASP A 31 -9.44 3.40 -20.42
N SER A 32 -8.33 3.79 -19.77
CA SER A 32 -7.36 2.86 -19.19
C SER A 32 -7.69 2.59 -17.72
N SER A 33 -7.79 1.31 -17.35
CA SER A 33 -8.01 0.86 -15.96
C SER A 33 -6.86 -0.02 -15.49
N HIS A 34 -6.34 0.25 -14.30
CA HIS A 34 -5.23 -0.47 -13.67
C HIS A 34 -5.59 -0.89 -12.26
N LEU A 35 -4.93 -1.92 -11.75
CA LEU A 35 -4.98 -2.30 -10.33
C LEU A 35 -3.69 -1.84 -9.63
N ILE A 36 -3.84 -1.30 -8.43
CA ILE A 36 -2.75 -1.13 -7.47
C ILE A 36 -3.04 -2.10 -6.33
N ASP A 37 -2.16 -3.08 -6.17
CA ASP A 37 -2.30 -4.28 -5.36
C ASP A 37 -3.54 -5.13 -5.70
N CYS A 38 -3.48 -6.41 -5.32
CA CYS A 38 -4.50 -7.41 -5.59
C CYS A 38 -4.73 -8.34 -4.39
N GLY A 39 -4.66 -7.83 -3.17
CA GLY A 39 -5.00 -8.60 -1.98
C GLY A 39 -6.51 -8.70 -1.70
N SER A 40 -7.26 -7.67 -2.09
CA SER A 40 -8.72 -7.62 -1.97
C SER A 40 -9.42 -8.64 -2.88
N PRO A 41 -10.64 -9.13 -2.54
CA PRO A 41 -11.35 -10.17 -3.29
C PRO A 41 -11.85 -9.67 -4.65
N LEU A 42 -10.93 -9.60 -5.62
CA LEU A 42 -11.12 -8.98 -6.93
C LEU A 42 -12.34 -9.53 -7.69
N PHE A 43 -12.52 -10.86 -7.70
CA PHE A 43 -13.63 -11.51 -8.41
C PHE A 43 -14.99 -11.11 -7.83
N GLN A 44 -15.08 -10.87 -6.52
CA GLN A 44 -16.31 -10.40 -5.89
C GLN A 44 -16.56 -8.92 -6.17
N GLN A 45 -15.51 -8.09 -6.17
CA GLN A 45 -15.62 -6.63 -6.26
C GLN A 45 -15.75 -6.09 -7.69
N ILE A 46 -15.12 -6.77 -8.66
CA ILE A 46 -15.02 -6.36 -10.06
C ILE A 46 -15.73 -7.35 -10.99
N GLY A 47 -15.75 -8.63 -10.64
CA GLY A 47 -16.27 -9.71 -11.50
C GLY A 47 -15.33 -10.05 -12.67
N GLY A 48 -15.47 -11.26 -13.20
CA GLY A 48 -14.61 -11.75 -14.29
C GLY A 48 -14.63 -10.87 -15.54
N HIS A 49 -15.78 -10.30 -15.92
CA HIS A 49 -15.87 -9.39 -17.06
C HIS A 49 -15.19 -8.05 -16.83
N GLY A 50 -15.23 -7.53 -15.60
CA GLY A 50 -14.53 -6.29 -15.25
C GLY A 50 -13.01 -6.50 -15.23
N LEU A 51 -12.55 -7.67 -14.75
CA LEU A 51 -11.12 -8.02 -14.75
C LEU A 51 -10.51 -8.03 -16.16
N LYS A 52 -11.27 -8.44 -17.18
CA LYS A 52 -10.81 -8.37 -18.59
C LYS A 52 -10.52 -6.95 -19.09
N LYS A 53 -11.04 -5.92 -18.42
CA LYS A 53 -10.82 -4.51 -18.78
C LYS A 53 -9.61 -3.91 -18.06
N ILE A 54 -9.01 -4.63 -17.12
CA ILE A 54 -7.81 -4.19 -16.42
C ILE A 54 -6.62 -4.36 -17.36
N LYS A 55 -5.97 -3.24 -17.69
CA LYS A 55 -4.82 -3.17 -18.61
C LYS A 55 -3.49 -3.45 -17.94
N GLY A 56 -3.41 -3.37 -16.61
CA GLY A 56 -2.21 -3.71 -15.87
C GLY A 56 -2.42 -3.78 -14.36
N LEU A 57 -1.51 -4.49 -13.71
CA LEU A 57 -1.43 -4.68 -12.26
C LEU A 57 -0.10 -4.14 -11.75
N VAL A 58 -0.15 -3.28 -10.74
CA VAL A 58 1.00 -2.91 -9.93
C VAL A 58 0.91 -3.64 -8.61
N VAL A 59 1.99 -4.27 -8.15
CA VAL A 59 2.11 -4.79 -6.78
C VAL A 59 3.24 -4.05 -6.09
N THR A 60 2.95 -3.51 -4.92
CA THR A 60 3.86 -2.66 -4.15
C THR A 60 4.88 -3.43 -3.34
N HIS A 61 4.50 -4.60 -2.83
CA HIS A 61 5.37 -5.56 -2.14
C HIS A 61 4.70 -6.94 -1.98
N CYS A 62 5.45 -7.93 -1.50
CA CYS A 62 5.03 -9.34 -1.49
C CYS A 62 4.32 -9.83 -0.22
N HIS A 63 3.75 -8.95 0.60
CA HIS A 63 2.83 -9.41 1.64
C HIS A 63 1.50 -9.86 1.05
N ASP A 64 0.90 -10.91 1.63
CA ASP A 64 -0.29 -11.53 1.05
C ASP A 64 -1.51 -10.61 1.05
N ASP A 65 -1.63 -9.64 1.93
CA ASP A 65 -2.69 -8.64 1.89
C ASP A 65 -2.56 -7.63 0.74
N HIS A 66 -1.44 -7.66 0.00
CA HIS A 66 -1.21 -6.89 -1.22
C HIS A 66 -1.24 -7.76 -2.49
N LYS A 67 -0.92 -9.06 -2.38
CA LYS A 67 -0.81 -9.96 -3.56
C LYS A 67 -1.70 -11.20 -3.56
N ARG A 68 -2.60 -11.36 -2.59
CA ARG A 68 -3.36 -12.61 -2.34
C ARG A 68 -3.89 -13.28 -3.62
N TRP A 69 -4.49 -12.49 -4.50
CA TRP A 69 -5.17 -12.99 -5.71
C TRP A 69 -4.28 -12.97 -6.95
N PHE A 70 -2.97 -12.76 -6.82
CA PHE A 70 -2.05 -12.71 -7.95
C PHE A 70 -2.08 -14.00 -8.77
N SER A 71 -1.89 -15.16 -8.12
CA SER A 71 -1.89 -16.45 -8.79
C SER A 71 -3.26 -16.80 -9.39
N ASP A 72 -4.35 -16.51 -8.69
CA ASP A 72 -5.70 -16.71 -9.21
C ASP A 72 -5.97 -15.84 -10.44
N LEU A 73 -5.50 -14.59 -10.45
CA LEU A 73 -5.61 -13.71 -11.60
C LEU A 73 -4.80 -14.28 -12.78
N ALA A 74 -3.60 -14.80 -12.53
CA ALA A 74 -2.74 -15.37 -13.57
C ALA A 74 -3.39 -16.61 -14.21
N LEU A 75 -3.94 -17.50 -13.39
CA LEU A 75 -4.67 -18.68 -13.84
C LEU A 75 -5.97 -18.31 -14.57
N PHE A 76 -6.73 -17.33 -14.06
CA PHE A 76 -7.95 -16.85 -14.71
C PHE A 76 -7.65 -16.31 -16.10
N ASN A 77 -6.58 -15.52 -16.24
CA ASN A 77 -6.15 -14.95 -17.51
C ASN A 77 -5.72 -16.01 -18.53
N MET A 78 -5.06 -17.09 -18.09
CA MET A 78 -4.61 -18.15 -18.97
C MET A 78 -5.74 -19.11 -19.39
N TYR A 79 -6.63 -19.48 -18.46
CA TYR A 79 -7.56 -20.59 -18.65
C TYR A 79 -9.02 -20.18 -18.88
N ALA A 80 -9.39 -18.91 -18.69
CA ALA A 80 -10.76 -18.49 -18.96
C ALA A 80 -11.08 -18.64 -20.47
N PRO A 81 -12.17 -19.33 -20.86
CA PRO A 81 -12.42 -19.74 -22.25
C PRO A 81 -12.60 -18.59 -23.25
N ASN A 82 -12.80 -17.36 -22.76
CA ASN A 82 -13.05 -16.16 -23.57
C ASN A 82 -12.04 -15.05 -23.27
N PHE A 83 -10.85 -15.38 -22.74
CA PHE A 83 -9.81 -14.43 -22.37
C PHE A 83 -8.47 -15.17 -22.30
N SER A 84 -7.46 -14.70 -23.03
CA SER A 84 -6.15 -15.38 -23.09
C SER A 84 -5.03 -14.36 -23.20
N ASP A 85 -5.08 -13.35 -22.34
CA ASP A 85 -4.06 -12.30 -22.29
C ASP A 85 -3.21 -12.48 -21.03
N LYS A 86 -1.90 -12.36 -21.17
CA LYS A 86 -0.98 -12.32 -20.02
C LYS A 86 -1.32 -11.12 -19.13
N ILE A 87 -1.09 -11.25 -17.84
CA ILE A 87 -1.17 -10.08 -16.95
C ILE A 87 -0.03 -9.14 -17.31
N LYS A 88 -0.34 -7.91 -17.71
CA LYS A 88 0.64 -6.82 -17.74
C LYS A 88 1.00 -6.44 -16.32
N PHE A 89 2.17 -6.86 -15.86
CA PHE A 89 2.61 -6.68 -14.48
C PHE A 89 3.67 -5.59 -14.39
N ILE A 90 3.32 -4.49 -13.73
CA ILE A 90 4.15 -3.28 -13.61
C ILE A 90 4.76 -3.26 -12.21
N THR A 91 6.07 -3.46 -12.10
CA THR A 91 6.73 -3.56 -10.78
C THR A 91 8.24 -3.35 -10.88
N THR A 92 8.97 -3.38 -9.77
CA THR A 92 10.44 -3.34 -9.79
C THR A 92 11.05 -4.73 -10.05
N GLU A 93 12.32 -4.77 -10.46
CA GLU A 93 13.07 -6.02 -10.64
C GLU A 93 13.04 -6.90 -9.38
N ASP A 94 13.27 -6.31 -8.21
CA ASP A 94 13.34 -7.02 -6.93
C ASP A 94 11.98 -7.59 -6.52
N ILE A 95 10.89 -6.82 -6.65
CA ILE A 95 9.55 -7.30 -6.31
C ILE A 95 9.13 -8.39 -7.28
N ASN A 96 9.42 -8.27 -8.57
CA ASN A 96 9.15 -9.33 -9.54
C ASN A 96 9.87 -10.63 -9.17
N ALA A 97 11.14 -10.55 -8.75
CA ALA A 97 11.89 -11.73 -8.30
C ALA A 97 11.27 -12.42 -7.07
N GLU A 98 10.74 -11.64 -6.13
CA GLU A 98 10.01 -12.18 -4.97
C GLU A 98 8.65 -12.77 -5.37
N ILE A 99 7.94 -12.14 -6.31
CA ILE A 99 6.66 -12.66 -6.84
C ILE A 99 6.89 -14.02 -7.49
N ILE A 100 7.85 -14.15 -8.41
CA ILE A 100 8.20 -15.41 -9.07
C ILE A 100 8.38 -16.54 -8.05
N LYS A 101 9.19 -16.30 -7.01
CA LYS A 101 9.44 -17.29 -5.94
C LYS A 101 8.17 -17.64 -5.17
N SER A 102 7.35 -16.64 -4.85
CA SER A 102 6.16 -16.82 -4.02
C SER A 102 4.99 -17.46 -4.78
N SER A 103 4.91 -17.27 -6.10
CA SER A 103 3.84 -17.81 -6.95
C SER A 103 4.19 -19.15 -7.59
N GLY A 104 5.48 -19.51 -7.67
CA GLY A 104 5.98 -20.70 -8.36
C GLY A 104 5.21 -22.00 -8.02
N PRO A 105 4.99 -22.34 -6.74
CA PRO A 105 4.23 -23.54 -6.37
C PRO A 105 2.82 -23.63 -6.99
N ALA A 106 2.21 -22.50 -7.33
CA ALA A 106 0.89 -22.43 -7.95
C ALA A 106 0.92 -22.35 -9.48
N LEU A 107 2.02 -21.87 -10.09
CA LEU A 107 2.07 -21.51 -11.52
C LEU A 107 3.02 -22.38 -12.35
N ASP A 108 4.09 -22.93 -11.74
CA ASP A 108 5.19 -23.56 -12.49
C ASP A 108 4.79 -24.86 -13.20
N ARG A 109 3.65 -25.47 -12.86
CA ARG A 109 3.21 -26.76 -13.37
C ARG A 109 1.72 -26.80 -13.67
N SER A 110 1.36 -27.50 -14.74
CA SER A 110 -0.02 -27.81 -15.11
C SER A 110 -0.09 -29.16 -15.83
N LEU A 111 -1.23 -29.46 -16.45
CA LEU A 111 -1.42 -30.61 -17.32
C LEU A 111 -1.29 -30.22 -18.80
N SER A 112 -0.85 -31.17 -19.62
CA SER A 112 -0.97 -31.07 -21.08
C SER A 112 -2.43 -30.88 -21.51
N SER A 113 -2.65 -30.36 -22.72
CA SER A 113 -4.00 -30.08 -23.24
C SER A 113 -4.91 -31.33 -23.33
N ASP A 114 -4.33 -32.52 -23.42
CA ASP A 114 -5.04 -33.81 -23.38
C ASP A 114 -5.11 -34.45 -21.97
N SER A 115 -4.60 -33.75 -20.97
CA SER A 115 -4.52 -34.15 -19.56
C SER A 115 -3.71 -35.42 -19.27
N LYS A 116 -2.86 -35.87 -20.20
CA LYS A 116 -2.11 -37.13 -20.05
C LYS A 116 -0.72 -36.98 -19.41
N SER A 117 -0.21 -35.76 -19.28
CA SER A 117 1.11 -35.52 -18.72
C SER A 117 1.14 -34.23 -17.91
N VAL A 118 2.02 -34.19 -16.90
CA VAL A 118 2.37 -32.96 -16.18
C VAL A 118 3.40 -32.20 -17.03
N THR A 119 3.18 -30.90 -17.21
CA THR A 119 4.06 -30.03 -17.97
C THR A 119 4.49 -28.85 -17.12
N ASP A 120 5.76 -28.48 -17.21
CA ASP A 120 6.26 -27.23 -16.63
C ASP A 120 5.83 -26.04 -17.50
N ILE A 121 5.39 -24.96 -16.85
CA ILE A 121 4.97 -23.72 -17.51
C ILE A 121 5.82 -22.56 -16.96
N PRO A 122 6.56 -21.85 -17.82
CA PRO A 122 7.37 -20.73 -17.37
C PRO A 122 6.50 -19.56 -16.90
N TYR A 123 6.99 -18.78 -15.93
CA TYR A 123 6.32 -17.59 -15.39
C TYR A 123 5.88 -16.61 -16.50
N GLU A 124 6.72 -16.44 -17.51
CA GLU A 124 6.50 -15.57 -18.67
C GLU A 124 5.33 -16.03 -19.55
N ALA A 125 4.83 -17.26 -19.38
CA ALA A 125 3.61 -17.70 -20.05
C ALA A 125 2.36 -17.02 -19.48
N TYR A 126 2.38 -16.66 -18.19
CA TYR A 126 1.27 -16.01 -17.50
C TYR A 126 1.40 -14.49 -17.46
N ILE A 127 2.63 -13.98 -17.40
CA ILE A 127 2.93 -12.59 -17.04
C ILE A 127 3.74 -11.89 -18.14
N ASP A 128 3.37 -10.66 -18.47
CA ASP A 128 4.15 -9.71 -19.27
C ASP A 128 4.66 -8.59 -18.35
N VAL A 129 5.93 -8.65 -17.97
CA VAL A 129 6.52 -7.73 -16.98
C VAL A 129 6.91 -6.41 -17.62
N SER A 130 6.60 -5.30 -16.97
CA SER A 130 7.10 -3.96 -17.29
C SER A 130 7.77 -3.38 -16.07
N VAL A 131 9.09 -3.33 -16.12
CA VAL A 131 9.89 -2.85 -14.99
C VAL A 131 9.68 -1.35 -14.81
N ILE A 132 9.40 -0.94 -13.57
CA ILE A 132 9.46 0.45 -13.12
C ILE A 132 10.53 0.63 -12.05
N GLY A 133 11.08 1.83 -11.96
CA GLY A 133 12.24 2.11 -11.13
C GLY A 133 13.54 1.68 -11.79
N PRO A 134 14.66 2.29 -11.39
CA PRO A 134 15.96 2.01 -11.99
C PRO A 134 16.48 0.63 -11.60
N PHE A 135 17.27 0.06 -12.50
CA PHE A 135 18.01 -1.16 -12.23
C PHE A 135 19.13 -0.90 -11.21
N ALA A 136 19.33 -1.82 -10.27
CA ALA A 136 20.50 -1.80 -9.39
C ALA A 136 21.77 -2.11 -10.21
N ARG A 137 22.86 -1.38 -9.99
CA ARG A 137 24.14 -1.60 -10.69
C ARG A 137 24.80 -2.92 -10.34
N TYR A 138 24.46 -3.46 -9.18
CA TYR A 138 25.01 -4.70 -8.62
C TYR A 138 23.88 -5.63 -8.22
N ARG A 139 24.08 -6.93 -8.41
CA ARG A 139 23.10 -7.96 -8.04
C ARG A 139 23.78 -9.19 -7.47
N ILE A 140 23.08 -9.88 -6.57
CA ILE A 140 23.47 -11.20 -6.10
C ILE A 140 22.96 -12.23 -7.10
N VAL A 141 23.85 -13.04 -7.65
CA VAL A 141 23.52 -14.13 -8.57
C VAL A 141 23.91 -15.47 -7.95
N SER A 142 23.16 -16.52 -8.28
CA SER A 142 23.51 -17.90 -7.98
C SER A 142 24.14 -18.52 -9.22
N ARG A 143 25.36 -19.07 -9.11
CA ARG A 143 26.02 -19.82 -10.18
C ARG A 143 26.03 -21.31 -9.85
N ASP A 144 25.70 -22.14 -10.82
CA ASP A 144 25.85 -23.60 -10.71
C ASP A 144 27.33 -23.95 -10.84
N GLU A 145 27.89 -24.56 -9.79
CA GLU A 145 29.25 -25.09 -9.77
C GLU A 145 29.33 -26.52 -10.30
N GLY A 146 28.20 -27.06 -10.76
CA GLY A 146 28.02 -28.44 -11.15
C GLY A 146 27.79 -29.35 -9.95
N LYS A 147 27.36 -30.59 -10.23
CA LYS A 147 27.06 -31.61 -9.21
C LYS A 147 26.00 -31.16 -8.19
N GLY A 148 25.11 -30.25 -8.58
CA GLY A 148 24.05 -29.72 -7.72
C GLY A 148 24.54 -28.75 -6.64
N ARG A 149 25.75 -28.19 -6.79
CA ARG A 149 26.26 -27.14 -5.91
C ARG A 149 26.03 -25.78 -6.53
N THR A 150 25.60 -24.83 -5.72
CA THR A 150 25.41 -23.45 -6.13
C THR A 150 26.14 -22.52 -5.18
N SER A 151 26.80 -21.51 -5.72
CA SER A 151 27.45 -20.45 -4.96
C SER A 151 26.90 -19.09 -5.34
N PHE A 152 26.95 -18.16 -4.39
CA PHE A 152 26.51 -16.79 -4.60
C PHE A 152 27.68 -15.89 -4.94
N HIS A 153 27.49 -15.03 -5.93
CA HIS A 153 28.44 -14.01 -6.35
C HIS A 153 27.72 -12.66 -6.48
N ILE A 154 28.49 -11.57 -6.42
CA ILE A 154 27.99 -10.25 -6.79
C ILE A 154 28.52 -9.94 -8.18
N GLU A 155 27.63 -9.56 -9.08
CA GLU A 155 27.97 -9.11 -10.43
C GLU A 155 27.51 -7.68 -10.65
N ASP A 156 28.26 -6.94 -11.47
CA ASP A 156 27.78 -5.72 -12.10
C ASP A 156 26.81 -6.04 -13.26
N ARG A 157 26.24 -5.01 -13.89
CA ARG A 157 25.32 -5.16 -15.03
C ARG A 157 25.95 -5.75 -16.30
N ASN A 158 27.27 -5.72 -16.41
CA ASN A 158 28.01 -6.35 -17.51
C ASN A 158 28.36 -7.82 -17.22
N GLY A 159 27.99 -8.34 -16.04
CA GLY A 159 28.33 -9.69 -15.61
C GLY A 159 29.74 -9.82 -15.02
N ASN A 160 30.44 -8.72 -14.77
CA ASN A 160 31.74 -8.76 -14.11
C ASN A 160 31.56 -9.00 -12.62
N GLU A 161 32.37 -9.91 -12.07
CA GLU A 161 32.34 -10.21 -10.64
C GLU A 161 32.92 -9.05 -9.81
N VAL A 162 32.25 -8.74 -8.72
CA VAL A 162 32.59 -7.63 -7.82
C VAL A 162 33.22 -8.17 -6.55
N GLY A 163 34.38 -7.62 -6.20
CA GLY A 163 35.19 -8.05 -5.08
C GLY A 163 34.69 -7.58 -3.71
N PRO A 164 35.20 -8.21 -2.63
CA PRO A 164 34.86 -7.92 -1.24
C PRO A 164 35.28 -6.53 -0.76
N ASP A 165 36.05 -5.78 -1.56
CA ASP A 165 36.44 -4.39 -1.33
C ASP A 165 35.32 -3.39 -1.65
N VAL A 166 34.42 -3.79 -2.56
CA VAL A 166 33.26 -2.99 -2.99
C VAL A 166 31.97 -3.51 -2.35
N ALA A 167 31.75 -4.82 -2.40
CA ALA A 167 30.50 -5.42 -1.92
C ALA A 167 30.72 -6.84 -1.39
N LYS A 168 29.90 -7.24 -0.42
CA LYS A 168 29.92 -8.55 0.23
C LYS A 168 28.52 -9.12 0.32
N ILE A 169 28.41 -10.43 0.42
CA ILE A 169 27.15 -11.13 0.62
C ILE A 169 27.03 -11.51 2.09
N VAL A 170 25.95 -11.09 2.75
CA VAL A 170 25.61 -11.55 4.09
C VAL A 170 24.45 -12.53 4.00
N ILE A 171 24.68 -13.78 4.41
CA ILE A 171 23.67 -14.82 4.45
C ILE A 171 23.16 -14.96 5.88
N ASN A 172 21.87 -14.68 6.07
CA ASN A 172 21.24 -14.84 7.37
C ASN A 172 21.18 -16.33 7.75
N GLN A 173 21.72 -16.69 8.91
CA GLN A 173 21.77 -18.09 9.37
C GLN A 173 20.38 -18.69 9.68
N LYS A 174 19.39 -17.85 10.00
CA LYS A 174 18.03 -18.30 10.33
C LYS A 174 17.18 -18.52 9.08
N THR A 175 17.31 -17.65 8.07
CA THR A 175 16.45 -17.67 6.87
C THR A 175 17.15 -18.16 5.61
N GLY A 176 18.48 -18.22 5.60
CA GLY A 176 19.28 -18.52 4.40
C GLY A 176 19.23 -17.41 3.34
N ARG A 177 18.53 -16.29 3.59
CA ARG A 177 18.37 -15.21 2.61
C ARG A 177 19.69 -14.45 2.44
N PRO A 178 20.25 -14.37 1.22
CA PRO A 178 21.41 -13.54 0.94
C PRO A 178 20.97 -12.06 0.84
N ARG A 179 21.76 -11.16 1.43
CA ARG A 179 21.61 -9.70 1.34
C ARG A 179 22.95 -9.08 1.01
N MET A 180 22.93 -7.95 0.31
CA MET A 180 24.14 -7.25 -0.09
C MET A 180 24.56 -6.27 1.00
N LEU A 181 25.83 -6.32 1.38
CA LEU A 181 26.51 -5.28 2.12
C LEU A 181 27.43 -4.54 1.15
N PHE A 182 27.23 -3.24 0.98
CA PHE A 182 27.92 -2.41 0.00
C PHE A 182 28.77 -1.37 0.71
N ARG A 183 29.99 -1.13 0.22
CA ARG A 183 30.87 -0.09 0.77
C ARG A 183 30.60 1.22 0.05
N ASP A 184 29.90 2.13 0.71
CA ASP A 184 29.58 3.43 0.11
C ASP A 184 30.89 4.19 -0.26
N PRO A 185 31.04 4.67 -1.50
CA PRO A 185 32.27 5.29 -1.95
C PRO A 185 32.52 6.68 -1.35
N TYR A 186 31.51 7.36 -0.80
CA TYR A 186 31.63 8.70 -0.22
C TYR A 186 31.83 8.67 1.29
N TYR A 187 30.95 7.99 2.02
CA TYR A 187 31.00 7.81 3.47
C TYR A 187 32.08 6.80 3.89
N LYS A 188 32.49 5.90 2.97
CA LYS A 188 33.39 4.76 3.26
C LYS A 188 32.81 3.80 4.31
N GLU A 189 31.49 3.80 4.44
CA GLU A 189 30.71 3.01 5.39
C GLU A 189 30.13 1.76 4.72
N TRP A 190 30.03 0.67 5.48
CA TRP A 190 29.30 -0.52 5.06
C TRP A 190 27.79 -0.32 5.26
N VAL A 191 27.02 -0.42 4.18
CA VAL A 191 25.58 -0.13 4.17
C VAL A 191 24.82 -1.25 3.47
N GLU A 192 23.54 -1.40 3.77
CA GLU A 192 22.66 -2.16 2.89
C GLU A 192 22.07 -1.21 1.84
N PRO A 193 22.33 -1.43 0.54
CA PRO A 193 21.96 -0.48 -0.49
C PRO A 193 20.45 -0.27 -0.65
N GLU A 194 19.64 -1.30 -0.40
CA GLU A 194 18.18 -1.23 -0.50
C GLU A 194 17.57 -0.28 0.54
N SER A 195 18.13 -0.29 1.76
CA SER A 195 17.76 0.60 2.86
C SER A 195 18.46 1.96 2.77
N PHE A 196 19.63 2.03 2.12
CA PHE A 196 20.46 3.24 2.12
C PHE A 196 20.15 4.25 1.01
N TYR A 197 20.03 3.79 -0.22
CA TYR A 197 19.92 4.65 -1.39
C TYR A 197 18.47 4.86 -1.84
N PRO A 198 18.07 6.10 -2.21
CA PRO A 198 16.88 6.31 -3.02
C PRO A 198 17.12 5.89 -4.48
N PHE A 199 16.06 5.75 -5.27
CA PHE A 199 16.17 5.42 -6.71
C PHE A 199 16.80 6.54 -7.55
N SER A 200 16.83 7.77 -7.05
CA SER A 200 17.56 8.90 -7.65
C SER A 200 19.09 8.71 -7.60
N SER A 201 19.60 7.87 -6.69
CA SER A 201 21.03 7.79 -6.45
C SER A 201 21.77 6.99 -7.50
N SER A 202 22.61 7.68 -8.27
CA SER A 202 23.44 7.08 -9.32
C SER A 202 24.59 6.22 -8.78
N VAL A 203 24.82 6.22 -7.46
CA VAL A 203 25.85 5.41 -6.81
C VAL A 203 25.55 3.93 -6.93
N PHE A 204 24.28 3.56 -6.69
CA PHE A 204 23.86 2.16 -6.68
C PHE A 204 22.81 1.84 -7.75
N TYR A 205 22.06 2.82 -8.24
CA TYR A 205 21.08 2.62 -9.29
C TYR A 205 21.53 3.24 -10.62
N GLU A 206 21.01 2.72 -11.72
CA GLU A 206 21.14 3.33 -13.04
C GLU A 206 20.31 4.63 -13.13
N GLU A 207 20.67 5.53 -14.04
CA GLU A 207 19.98 6.82 -14.19
C GLU A 207 18.58 6.68 -14.77
N ASN A 208 18.36 5.67 -15.63
CA ASN A 208 17.06 5.42 -16.22
C ASN A 208 16.07 4.92 -15.16
N GLN A 209 15.09 5.76 -14.84
CA GLN A 209 14.06 5.48 -13.83
C GLN A 209 13.00 4.47 -14.31
N ASN A 210 13.05 4.02 -15.57
CA ASN A 210 12.08 3.12 -16.19
C ASN A 210 10.63 3.55 -15.91
N ILE A 211 10.28 4.77 -16.31
CA ILE A 211 8.91 5.27 -16.12
C ILE A 211 7.97 4.52 -17.07
N TYR A 212 6.90 3.94 -16.54
CA TYR A 212 5.87 3.36 -17.39
C TYR A 212 5.00 4.48 -17.98
N CYS A 213 4.83 4.47 -19.29
CA CYS A 213 4.06 5.47 -20.03
C CYS A 213 2.88 4.79 -20.74
N ASP A 214 1.69 5.37 -20.60
CA ASP A 214 0.48 5.00 -21.33
C ASP A 214 -0.21 6.31 -21.80
N GLU A 215 -1.33 6.21 -22.52
CA GLU A 215 -2.00 7.35 -23.13
C GLU A 215 -2.45 8.40 -22.10
N GLY A 216 -1.64 9.44 -21.95
CA GLY A 216 -1.93 10.63 -21.14
C GLY A 216 -1.58 10.52 -19.65
N PHE A 217 -0.85 9.48 -19.23
CA PHE A 217 -0.36 9.35 -17.86
C PHE A 217 0.92 8.52 -17.74
N THR A 218 1.59 8.65 -16.59
CA THR A 218 2.76 7.84 -16.22
C THR A 218 2.56 7.13 -14.89
N ILE A 219 3.25 6.01 -14.70
CA ILE A 219 3.39 5.30 -13.42
C ILE A 219 4.88 5.20 -13.08
N GLU A 220 5.23 5.68 -11.89
CA GLU A 220 6.60 5.79 -11.38
C GLU A 220 6.70 5.07 -10.02
N ALA A 221 7.81 4.39 -9.78
CA ALA A 221 8.11 3.81 -8.47
C ALA A 221 8.66 4.88 -7.51
N VAL A 222 8.21 4.87 -6.25
CA VAL A 222 8.67 5.78 -5.19
C VAL A 222 9.33 4.97 -4.09
N LYS A 223 10.61 5.21 -3.81
CA LYS A 223 11.37 4.42 -2.81
C LYS A 223 11.77 5.19 -1.56
N SER A 224 12.09 6.48 -1.69
CA SER A 224 12.70 7.25 -0.60
C SER A 224 11.92 7.20 0.72
N PRO A 225 10.61 7.56 0.78
CA PRO A 225 9.86 7.60 2.04
C PRO A 225 9.48 6.21 2.55
N VAL A 226 9.53 5.19 1.70
CA VAL A 226 9.09 3.84 2.02
C VAL A 226 9.98 3.24 3.09
N TRP A 227 9.40 2.64 4.13
CA TRP A 227 10.15 2.03 5.22
C TRP A 227 9.47 0.76 5.72
N HIS A 228 9.96 -0.38 5.22
CA HIS A 228 9.40 -1.70 5.49
C HIS A 228 10.50 -2.77 5.47
N GLY A 229 10.31 -3.90 6.19
CA GLY A 229 11.32 -4.95 6.32
C GLY A 229 11.50 -5.87 5.11
N ILE A 230 10.61 -5.78 4.12
CA ILE A 230 10.73 -6.46 2.82
C ILE A 230 10.78 -5.42 1.71
N THR A 231 11.29 -5.81 0.55
CA THR A 231 11.30 -4.99 -0.66
C THR A 231 9.92 -4.42 -0.96
N ASN A 232 9.87 -3.09 -1.09
CA ASN A 232 8.65 -2.31 -1.16
C ASN A 232 8.88 -1.05 -2.01
N ILE A 233 7.86 -0.65 -2.77
CA ILE A 233 7.73 0.68 -3.36
C ILE A 233 6.37 1.32 -3.05
N GLY A 234 6.36 2.65 -2.94
CA GLY A 234 5.19 3.47 -3.22
C GLY A 234 5.02 3.64 -4.73
N VAL A 235 3.85 4.14 -5.14
CA VAL A 235 3.51 4.30 -6.56
C VAL A 235 3.05 5.72 -6.81
N LYS A 236 3.64 6.39 -7.80
CA LYS A 236 3.25 7.74 -8.22
C LYS A 236 2.64 7.68 -9.61
N ILE A 237 1.44 8.23 -9.74
CA ILE A 237 0.69 8.30 -10.99
C ILE A 237 0.54 9.77 -11.35
N LYS A 238 1.02 10.17 -12.53
CA LYS A 238 0.91 11.55 -13.02
C LYS A 238 0.11 11.61 -14.30
N THR A 239 -0.71 12.65 -14.41
CA THR A 239 -1.31 13.10 -15.66
C THR A 239 -0.81 14.51 -15.98
N ALA A 240 -1.33 15.15 -17.02
CA ALA A 240 -0.98 16.54 -17.34
C ALA A 240 -1.33 17.55 -16.21
N GLY A 241 -2.32 17.26 -15.36
CA GLY A 241 -2.77 18.18 -14.30
C GLY A 241 -2.82 17.59 -12.89
N GLU A 242 -2.75 16.26 -12.75
CA GLU A 242 -2.97 15.57 -11.47
C GLU A 242 -1.77 14.72 -11.08
N THR A 243 -1.49 14.65 -9.77
CA THR A 243 -0.55 13.68 -9.19
C THR A 243 -1.23 12.94 -8.04
N LEU A 244 -1.22 11.60 -8.13
CA LEU A 244 -1.69 10.69 -7.09
C LEU A 244 -0.52 9.83 -6.63
N ILE A 245 -0.36 9.66 -5.31
CA ILE A 245 0.67 8.80 -4.72
C ILE A 245 0.03 7.79 -3.77
N PHE A 246 0.42 6.53 -3.90
CA PHE A 246 0.24 5.49 -2.89
C PHE A 246 1.53 5.37 -2.09
N SER A 247 1.45 5.54 -0.77
CA SER A 247 2.65 5.45 0.09
C SER A 247 3.19 4.03 0.20
N SER A 248 2.29 3.04 0.29
CA SER A 248 2.58 1.61 0.51
C SER A 248 3.46 1.32 1.74
N ASP A 249 2.82 0.90 2.82
CA ASP A 249 3.45 0.39 4.05
C ASP A 249 4.64 1.27 4.49
N THR A 250 4.32 2.53 4.76
CA THR A 250 5.28 3.58 5.09
C THR A 250 5.07 4.12 6.51
N VAL A 251 6.16 4.08 7.30
CA VAL A 251 6.28 4.84 8.55
C VAL A 251 6.74 6.26 8.22
N ASN A 252 5.80 7.19 8.02
CA ASN A 252 6.09 8.61 7.84
C ASN A 252 6.33 9.25 9.21
N ASN A 253 7.58 9.52 9.53
CA ASN A 253 7.97 10.13 10.79
C ASN A 253 9.28 10.90 10.58
N LYS A 254 9.19 12.24 10.62
CA LYS A 254 10.34 13.11 10.33
C LYS A 254 11.51 12.88 11.28
N LYS A 255 11.22 12.67 12.57
CA LYS A 255 12.24 12.41 13.59
C LYS A 255 12.95 11.08 13.33
N LEU A 256 12.19 10.00 13.10
CA LEU A 256 12.77 8.70 12.77
C LEU A 256 13.64 8.79 11.52
N TRP A 257 13.15 9.43 10.45
CA TRP A 257 13.91 9.57 9.21
C TRP A 257 15.20 10.36 9.40
N PHE A 258 15.20 11.38 10.26
CA PHE A 258 16.40 12.12 10.62
C PHE A 258 17.38 11.24 11.41
N GLU A 259 16.91 10.44 12.35
CA GLU A 259 17.74 9.47 13.09
C GLU A 259 18.35 8.41 12.16
N LEU A 260 17.57 7.83 11.24
CA LEU A 260 18.04 6.83 10.26
C LEU A 260 19.16 7.34 9.35
N TYR A 261 19.13 8.64 9.03
CA TYR A 261 20.16 9.31 8.25
C TYR A 261 21.38 9.65 9.11
N THR A 262 21.19 10.27 10.27
CA THR A 262 22.29 10.84 11.06
C THR A 262 23.05 9.82 11.91
N GLU A 263 22.40 8.77 12.38
CA GLU A 263 23.00 7.79 13.29
C GLU A 263 24.03 6.91 12.58
N LYS A 264 25.26 6.93 13.10
CA LYS A 264 26.31 5.97 12.75
C LYS A 264 26.44 4.95 13.87
N ARG A 265 26.31 3.67 13.52
CA ARG A 265 26.47 2.52 14.42
C ARG A 265 27.86 1.90 14.24
N GLY A 266 28.44 1.41 15.34
CA GLY A 266 29.65 0.60 15.28
C GLY A 266 29.35 -0.82 14.82
N GLN A 267 30.24 -1.41 14.02
CA GLN A 267 30.11 -2.81 13.61
C GLN A 267 30.33 -3.76 14.79
N THR A 268 29.61 -4.88 14.78
CA THR A 268 29.77 -5.98 15.75
C THR A 268 30.28 -7.21 15.00
N LEU A 269 31.60 -7.29 14.82
CA LEU A 269 32.22 -8.38 14.06
C LEU A 269 32.34 -9.66 14.91
N ASN A 270 31.86 -10.77 14.38
CA ASN A 270 32.09 -12.12 14.94
C ASN A 270 33.39 -12.76 14.40
N MET A 271 34.24 -11.97 13.76
CA MET A 271 35.49 -12.36 13.11
C MET A 271 36.50 -11.22 13.20
N SER A 272 37.77 -11.47 12.88
CA SER A 272 38.76 -10.40 12.81
C SER A 272 38.47 -9.43 11.67
N GLU A 273 38.92 -8.18 11.81
CA GLU A 273 38.78 -7.16 10.77
C GLU A 273 39.38 -7.60 9.43
N LYS A 274 40.53 -8.28 9.46
CA LYS A 274 41.18 -8.81 8.25
C LYS A 274 40.33 -9.90 7.57
N GLU A 275 39.72 -10.78 8.34
CA GLU A 275 38.79 -11.79 7.81
C GLU A 275 37.56 -11.12 7.21
N PHE A 276 36.97 -10.15 7.93
CA PHE A 276 35.83 -9.39 7.44
C PHE A 276 36.15 -8.68 6.12
N GLU A 277 37.26 -7.94 6.02
CA GLU A 277 37.65 -7.20 4.82
C GLU A 277 37.93 -8.12 3.62
N SER A 278 38.46 -9.33 3.82
CA SER A 278 38.75 -10.27 2.74
C SER A 278 37.59 -11.20 2.37
N ALA A 279 36.57 -11.35 3.23
CA ALA A 279 35.46 -12.26 2.98
C ALA A 279 34.49 -11.75 1.90
N PRO A 280 34.24 -12.50 0.81
CA PRO A 280 33.18 -12.20 -0.16
C PRO A 280 31.79 -12.60 0.35
N VAL A 281 31.73 -13.61 1.22
CA VAL A 281 30.49 -14.15 1.82
C VAL A 281 30.67 -14.25 3.33
N ILE A 282 29.70 -13.74 4.07
CA ILE A 282 29.65 -13.70 5.53
C ILE A 282 28.34 -14.34 5.99
N TYR A 283 28.38 -15.16 7.04
CA TYR A 283 27.19 -15.74 7.65
C TYR A 283 26.86 -15.01 8.95
N GLY A 284 25.69 -14.39 9.03
CA GLY A 284 25.31 -13.59 10.20
C GLY A 284 24.09 -12.71 9.98
N ASP A 285 23.82 -11.83 10.95
CA ASP A 285 22.81 -10.78 10.81
C ASP A 285 23.45 -9.57 10.13
N ILE A 286 22.86 -9.09 9.03
CA ILE A 286 23.39 -7.94 8.29
C ILE A 286 23.46 -6.67 9.16
N ASN A 287 22.57 -6.53 10.15
CA ASN A 287 22.56 -5.38 11.05
C ASN A 287 23.83 -5.26 11.90
N ASN A 288 24.60 -6.33 12.06
CA ASN A 288 25.88 -6.29 12.76
C ASN A 288 26.96 -5.57 11.94
N TYR A 289 26.77 -5.40 10.63
CA TYR A 289 27.77 -4.86 9.71
C TYR A 289 27.37 -3.51 9.11
N ILE A 290 26.08 -3.16 9.12
CA ILE A 290 25.57 -1.87 8.61
C ILE A 290 25.94 -0.75 9.59
N GLU A 291 26.71 0.22 9.12
CA GLU A 291 27.07 1.40 9.89
C GLU A 291 26.00 2.50 9.84
N ARG A 292 25.29 2.64 8.71
CA ARG A 292 24.24 3.66 8.53
C ARG A 292 23.08 3.12 7.72
N THR A 293 21.87 3.51 8.09
CA THR A 293 20.66 2.97 7.47
C THR A 293 20.24 3.77 6.25
N TRP A 294 20.17 5.11 6.34
CA TRP A 294 19.77 5.99 5.22
C TRP A 294 20.91 6.93 4.82
N SER A 295 21.00 7.21 3.51
CA SER A 295 21.79 8.32 2.99
C SER A 295 21.11 9.68 3.23
N GLU A 296 21.90 10.76 3.16
CA GLU A 296 21.36 12.13 3.16
C GLU A 296 20.39 12.36 1.98
N GLU A 297 20.76 11.86 0.79
CA GLU A 297 19.94 11.94 -0.42
C GLU A 297 18.56 11.31 -0.20
N ARG A 298 18.52 10.10 0.38
CA ARG A 298 17.25 9.43 0.73
C ARG A 298 16.41 10.30 1.66
N TYR A 299 17.01 10.82 2.72
CA TYR A 299 16.31 11.66 3.70
C TYR A 299 15.69 12.91 3.04
N ILE A 300 16.47 13.64 2.25
CA ILE A 300 16.00 14.86 1.55
C ILE A 300 14.87 14.52 0.58
N ASP A 301 14.98 13.42 -0.16
CA ASP A 301 13.94 12.98 -1.11
C ASP A 301 12.67 12.54 -0.40
N SER A 302 12.78 11.84 0.74
CA SER A 302 11.62 11.46 1.58
C SER A 302 10.84 12.68 2.06
N LEU A 303 11.54 13.77 2.39
CA LEU A 303 10.89 15.00 2.85
C LEU A 303 10.01 15.66 1.78
N LYS A 304 10.33 15.44 0.51
CA LYS A 304 9.66 16.08 -0.65
C LYS A 304 8.75 15.12 -1.41
N ALA A 305 8.74 13.83 -1.06
CA ALA A 305 8.14 12.76 -1.86
C ALA A 305 6.65 12.98 -2.18
N PHE A 306 5.92 13.62 -1.26
CA PHE A 306 4.47 13.84 -1.32
C PHE A 306 4.06 15.27 -1.69
N ASN A 307 5.03 16.13 -2.04
CA ASN A 307 4.73 17.52 -2.39
C ASN A 307 3.77 17.59 -3.58
N GLU A 308 2.76 18.45 -3.45
CA GLU A 308 1.77 18.74 -4.51
C GLU A 308 0.98 17.52 -5.02
N ALA A 309 0.90 16.43 -4.26
CA ALA A 309 0.14 15.24 -4.63
C ALA A 309 -1.06 15.02 -3.72
N VAL A 310 -2.11 14.39 -4.25
CA VAL A 310 -3.06 13.65 -3.41
C VAL A 310 -2.41 12.32 -3.02
N VAL A 311 -2.54 11.93 -1.76
CA VAL A 311 -1.87 10.75 -1.19
C VAL A 311 -2.90 9.79 -0.62
N ILE A 312 -2.80 8.51 -0.99
CA ILE A 312 -3.43 7.41 -0.29
C ILE A 312 -2.37 6.80 0.62
N HIS A 313 -2.57 6.90 1.93
CA HIS A 313 -1.53 6.65 2.94
C HIS A 313 -1.96 5.64 4.00
N ASP A 314 -1.10 4.67 4.30
CA ASP A 314 -1.39 3.61 5.27
C ASP A 314 -1.26 4.10 6.72
N ILE A 315 -2.27 3.78 7.54
CA ILE A 315 -2.36 4.23 8.93
C ILE A 315 -2.53 3.06 9.90
N SER A 316 -1.92 3.21 11.07
CA SER A 316 -2.13 2.35 12.23
C SER A 316 -2.62 3.15 13.44
N CYS A 317 -3.16 2.44 14.43
CA CYS A 317 -3.46 3.06 15.71
C CYS A 317 -2.18 3.37 16.49
N LYS A 318 -1.48 2.35 17.00
CA LYS A 318 -0.30 2.54 17.86
C LYS A 318 0.77 1.51 17.66
N ASN A 319 2.01 1.94 17.89
CA ASN A 319 3.20 1.11 17.92
C ASN A 319 3.34 0.24 16.68
N SER A 320 2.85 0.72 15.53
CA SER A 320 3.11 0.02 14.28
C SER A 320 4.57 0.18 13.94
N VAL A 321 5.14 -0.92 13.48
CA VAL A 321 6.52 -0.97 12.97
C VAL A 321 6.58 -0.74 11.47
N VAL A 322 5.43 -0.74 10.79
CA VAL A 322 5.31 -0.73 9.32
C VAL A 322 4.39 0.36 8.77
N HIS A 323 3.55 0.97 9.61
CA HIS A 323 2.62 2.03 9.23
C HIS A 323 2.83 3.27 10.08
N THR A 324 2.31 4.40 9.59
CA THR A 324 2.31 5.63 10.36
C THR A 324 1.30 5.53 11.49
N ASP A 325 1.77 5.70 12.73
CA ASP A 325 0.87 5.76 13.87
C ASP A 325 0.02 7.04 13.81
N TYR A 326 -1.28 6.90 14.06
CA TYR A 326 -2.23 8.01 14.04
C TYR A 326 -1.79 9.19 14.91
N GLU A 327 -1.26 8.91 16.10
CA GLU A 327 -0.76 9.94 17.03
C GLU A 327 0.39 10.79 16.44
N LYS A 328 1.10 10.26 15.44
CA LYS A 328 2.28 10.89 14.83
C LYS A 328 1.95 11.65 13.54
N LEU A 329 0.69 11.64 13.07
CA LEU A 329 0.29 12.33 11.84
C LEU A 329 0.66 13.82 11.83
N GLY A 330 0.65 14.47 13.00
CA GLY A 330 1.08 15.86 13.15
C GLY A 330 2.58 16.12 12.88
N ASP A 331 3.42 15.08 12.93
CA ASP A 331 4.87 15.15 12.65
C ASP A 331 5.27 14.40 11.37
N THR A 332 4.40 14.50 10.35
CA THR A 332 4.61 13.89 9.02
C THR A 332 4.82 14.95 7.95
N THR A 333 5.24 14.51 6.77
CA THR A 333 5.28 15.36 5.55
C THR A 333 3.94 15.42 4.81
N LEU A 334 2.90 14.76 5.34
CA LEU A 334 1.59 14.67 4.72
C LEU A 334 0.79 15.96 4.95
N ASN A 335 -0.01 16.33 3.96
CA ASN A 335 -0.98 17.41 4.08
C ASN A 335 -2.39 16.82 4.25
N MET A 336 -3.02 17.10 5.40
CA MET A 336 -4.36 16.62 5.77
C MET A 336 -5.42 16.85 4.68
N GLU A 337 -5.38 17.99 3.98
CA GLU A 337 -6.35 18.33 2.93
C GLU A 337 -6.16 17.52 1.63
N LYS A 338 -5.07 16.76 1.53
CA LYS A 338 -4.70 15.98 0.35
C LYS A 338 -4.54 14.49 0.62
N VAL A 339 -4.89 14.02 1.83
CA VAL A 339 -4.63 12.64 2.25
C VAL A 339 -5.92 11.87 2.49
N ILE A 340 -5.95 10.66 1.95
CA ILE A 340 -6.94 9.64 2.25
C ILE A 340 -6.21 8.52 2.98
N LEU A 341 -6.57 8.28 4.23
CA LEU A 341 -5.99 7.23 5.04
C LEU A 341 -6.58 5.86 4.67
N THR A 342 -5.75 4.84 4.59
CA THR A 342 -6.11 3.45 4.27
C THR A 342 -5.36 2.50 5.21
N HIS A 343 -5.54 1.19 5.06
CA HIS A 343 -4.95 0.16 5.94
C HIS A 343 -5.47 0.26 7.38
N SER A 344 -6.53 1.05 7.60
CA SER A 344 -7.04 1.33 8.93
C SER A 344 -7.69 0.08 9.55
N PRO A 345 -7.62 -0.11 10.88
CA PRO A 345 -8.34 -1.18 11.56
C PRO A 345 -9.87 -1.10 11.35
N ASP A 346 -10.56 -2.23 11.60
CA ASP A 346 -12.02 -2.33 11.52
C ASP A 346 -12.76 -1.30 12.42
N ARG A 347 -12.08 -0.82 13.47
CA ARG A 347 -12.57 0.26 14.34
C ARG A 347 -11.52 1.36 14.44
N MET A 348 -11.85 2.55 13.93
CA MET A 348 -10.98 3.70 13.97
C MET A 348 -11.79 5.00 13.89
N THR A 349 -11.36 6.02 14.63
CA THR A 349 -11.88 7.39 14.51
C THR A 349 -10.74 8.27 14.05
N SER A 350 -11.01 9.17 13.11
CA SER A 350 -9.99 10.03 12.50
C SER A 350 -10.56 11.38 12.12
N GLU A 351 -9.81 12.46 12.32
CA GLU A 351 -10.14 13.76 11.73
C GLU A 351 -9.72 13.81 10.25
N TRP A 352 -8.82 12.92 9.84
CA TRP A 352 -8.38 12.76 8.45
C TRP A 352 -9.35 11.84 7.72
N VAL A 353 -9.50 12.04 6.41
CA VAL A 353 -10.41 11.23 5.61
C VAL A 353 -9.98 9.77 5.64
N LEU A 354 -10.85 8.89 6.11
CA LEU A 354 -10.65 7.44 6.00
C LEU A 354 -11.20 6.95 4.65
N SER A 355 -10.45 6.13 3.92
CA SER A 355 -11.00 5.33 2.82
C SER A 355 -12.04 4.34 3.34
N ASN A 356 -12.83 3.75 2.45
CA ASN A 356 -13.72 2.63 2.79
C ASN A 356 -13.96 1.80 1.53
N THR A 357 -13.92 0.48 1.65
CA THR A 357 -14.26 -0.43 0.55
C THR A 357 -15.60 -0.04 -0.10
N GLY A 358 -15.60 0.07 -1.43
CA GLY A 358 -16.77 0.46 -2.23
C GLY A 358 -16.82 1.96 -2.55
N LYS A 359 -16.13 2.82 -1.80
CA LYS A 359 -16.03 4.25 -2.15
C LYS A 359 -15.24 4.46 -3.43
N THR A 360 -15.62 5.50 -4.16
CA THR A 360 -14.91 5.96 -5.36
C THR A 360 -14.52 7.42 -5.18
N PHE A 361 -13.25 7.72 -5.39
CA PHE A 361 -12.70 9.07 -5.33
C PHE A 361 -12.34 9.56 -6.73
N LYS A 362 -12.48 10.87 -6.94
CA LYS A 362 -12.00 11.56 -8.13
C LYS A 362 -10.92 12.55 -7.74
N ILE A 363 -9.75 12.42 -8.35
CA ILE A 363 -8.64 13.35 -8.22
C ILE A 363 -8.72 14.32 -9.38
N LYS A 364 -8.93 15.59 -9.07
CA LYS A 364 -9.10 16.65 -10.05
C LYS A 364 -8.67 17.99 -9.43
N ASP A 365 -7.99 18.81 -10.22
CA ASP A 365 -7.46 20.11 -9.83
C ASP A 365 -6.58 20.00 -8.56
N ASN A 366 -5.82 18.89 -8.47
CA ASN A 366 -4.95 18.52 -7.36
C ASN A 366 -5.65 18.45 -5.99
N LYS A 367 -6.93 18.06 -6.02
CA LYS A 367 -7.78 17.77 -4.86
C LYS A 367 -8.47 16.43 -5.06
N PHE A 368 -9.04 15.87 -3.99
CA PHE A 368 -9.87 14.68 -4.07
C PHE A 368 -11.32 14.97 -3.68
N TYR A 369 -12.23 14.28 -4.36
CA TYR A 369 -13.67 14.34 -4.13
C TYR A 369 -14.19 12.92 -4.04
N GLU A 370 -15.21 12.69 -3.23
CA GLU A 370 -15.98 11.45 -3.34
C GLU A 370 -16.97 11.54 -4.51
N MET A 371 -17.06 10.47 -5.30
CA MET A 371 -18.05 10.33 -6.36
C MET A 371 -19.33 9.71 -5.79
N VAL A 372 -20.42 10.48 -5.79
CA VAL A 372 -21.76 10.03 -5.39
C VAL A 372 -22.68 10.04 -6.60
N GLY A 373 -22.79 8.89 -7.26
CA GLY A 373 -23.36 8.82 -8.60
C GLY A 373 -22.50 9.65 -9.57
N GLU A 374 -23.09 10.66 -10.19
CA GLU A 374 -22.39 11.58 -11.11
C GLU A 374 -21.85 12.84 -10.42
N LYS A 375 -22.12 13.03 -9.13
CA LYS A 375 -21.72 14.23 -8.38
C LYS A 375 -20.35 14.05 -7.74
N LEU A 376 -19.55 15.10 -7.78
CA LEU A 376 -18.33 15.23 -7.00
C LEU A 376 -18.65 15.97 -5.70
N CYS A 377 -18.44 15.30 -4.58
CA CYS A 377 -18.71 15.82 -3.27
C CYS A 377 -17.41 15.97 -2.48
N GLU A 378 -17.26 17.09 -1.78
CA GLU A 378 -16.14 17.28 -0.86
C GLU A 378 -16.28 16.36 0.37
N MET A 379 -15.14 16.05 0.98
CA MET A 379 -15.04 15.33 2.24
C MET A 379 -14.98 16.36 3.37
N ASP A 380 -16.14 16.84 3.80
CA ASP A 380 -16.30 18.03 4.64
C ASP A 380 -16.72 17.72 6.10
N ALA A 381 -16.66 16.44 6.50
CA ALA A 381 -16.95 16.06 7.88
C ALA A 381 -15.81 16.47 8.82
N ASP A 382 -16.15 16.75 10.07
CA ASP A 382 -15.16 17.06 11.12
C ASP A 382 -14.44 15.81 11.63
N VAL A 383 -15.11 14.65 11.55
CA VAL A 383 -14.56 13.35 11.96
C VAL A 383 -15.13 12.22 11.11
N TYR A 384 -14.32 11.19 10.86
CA TYR A 384 -14.65 9.96 10.16
C TYR A 384 -14.49 8.80 11.13
N HIS A 385 -15.41 7.83 11.08
CA HIS A 385 -15.42 6.71 12.00
C HIS A 385 -15.79 5.40 11.32
N LYS A 386 -15.04 4.36 11.62
CA LYS A 386 -15.34 2.97 11.25
C LYS A 386 -15.67 2.17 12.48
N GLU A 387 -16.69 1.33 12.37
CA GLU A 387 -17.08 0.38 13.41
C GLU A 387 -17.90 -0.74 12.78
N ASP A 388 -17.50 -1.98 13.02
CA ASP A 388 -18.22 -3.20 12.58
C ASP A 388 -18.60 -3.22 11.09
N GLY A 389 -17.67 -2.78 10.24
CA GLY A 389 -17.86 -2.75 8.79
C GLY A 389 -18.74 -1.60 8.27
N LYS A 390 -19.22 -0.73 9.16
CA LYS A 390 -19.92 0.51 8.83
C LYS A 390 -18.95 1.69 8.79
N TYR A 391 -19.33 2.69 8.03
CA TYR A 391 -18.61 3.95 7.91
C TYR A 391 -19.52 5.09 8.32
N PHE A 392 -19.02 5.99 9.15
CA PHE A 392 -19.76 7.12 9.68
C PHE A 392 -18.98 8.41 9.45
N VAL A 393 -19.73 9.49 9.23
CA VAL A 393 -19.24 10.86 9.21
C VAL A 393 -19.84 11.63 10.38
N GLY A 394 -19.05 12.49 11.00
CA GLY A 394 -19.46 13.31 12.14
C GLY A 394 -19.30 14.79 11.87
N TYR A 395 -20.31 15.56 12.26
CA TYR A 395 -20.31 17.02 12.18
C TYR A 395 -20.40 17.60 13.58
N LYS A 396 -19.54 18.57 13.88
CA LYS A 396 -19.52 19.26 15.18
C LYS A 396 -20.87 19.91 15.47
N ASN A 397 -21.36 19.63 16.67
CA ASN A 397 -22.59 20.18 17.22
C ASN A 397 -22.48 20.18 18.75
N ASN A 398 -22.64 21.34 19.38
CA ASN A 398 -22.58 21.47 20.85
C ASN A 398 -23.66 20.64 21.58
N GLU A 399 -24.78 20.39 20.91
CA GLU A 399 -25.88 19.55 21.38
C GLU A 399 -25.75 18.10 20.87
N GLY A 400 -24.66 17.79 20.17
CA GLY A 400 -24.39 16.50 19.56
C GLY A 400 -24.49 15.35 20.55
N LYS A 401 -25.16 14.26 20.13
CA LYS A 401 -25.31 13.08 20.97
C LYS A 401 -23.98 12.40 21.33
N TYR A 402 -23.03 12.41 20.40
CA TYR A 402 -21.78 11.65 20.55
C TYR A 402 -20.62 12.56 20.95
N SER A 403 -19.77 12.07 21.84
CA SER A 403 -18.53 12.74 22.25
C SER A 403 -17.33 12.15 21.50
N VAL A 404 -16.51 13.01 20.89
CA VAL A 404 -15.19 12.64 20.37
C VAL A 404 -14.16 12.83 21.48
N LEU A 405 -13.48 11.75 21.83
CA LEU A 405 -12.54 11.68 22.94
C LEU A 405 -11.15 11.36 22.44
N GLU A 406 -10.13 11.95 23.06
CA GLU A 406 -8.73 11.59 22.87
C GLU A 406 -8.25 10.76 24.05
N LYS A 407 -7.62 9.61 23.78
CA LYS A 407 -6.98 8.80 24.81
C LYS A 407 -5.67 8.23 24.30
N ASN A 408 -4.57 8.72 24.87
CA ASN A 408 -3.22 8.25 24.60
C ASN A 408 -2.85 8.35 23.09
N GLY A 409 -3.10 9.46 22.43
CA GLY A 409 -2.82 9.71 21.01
C GLY A 409 -3.87 9.18 20.03
N LEU A 410 -4.98 8.57 20.49
CA LEU A 410 -6.02 8.02 19.63
C LEU A 410 -7.37 8.69 19.86
N LEU A 411 -8.16 8.78 18.79
CA LEU A 411 -9.54 9.23 18.87
C LEU A 411 -10.52 8.07 19.06
N GLY A 412 -11.54 8.31 19.86
CA GLY A 412 -12.68 7.42 20.07
C GLY A 412 -13.99 8.20 20.05
N ILE A 413 -15.09 7.46 19.88
CA ILE A 413 -16.45 7.99 19.91
C ILE A 413 -17.21 7.31 21.04
N SER A 414 -17.89 8.11 21.88
CA SER A 414 -18.76 7.63 22.96
C SER A 414 -20.20 8.15 22.80
N PRO A 415 -21.23 7.29 22.87
CA PRO A 415 -22.63 7.69 22.75
C PRO A 415 -23.25 8.29 24.02
N ASN A 416 -22.64 8.07 25.19
CA ASN A 416 -23.24 8.34 26.50
C ASN A 416 -22.64 9.57 27.20
N GLY A 417 -22.09 10.52 26.43
CA GLY A 417 -21.35 11.65 26.99
C GLY A 417 -19.92 11.28 27.38
N TRP A 418 -19.27 12.16 28.16
CA TRP A 418 -17.88 12.03 28.58
C TRP A 418 -17.76 11.53 30.02
N ASP A 419 -17.01 10.44 30.22
CA ASP A 419 -16.41 10.08 31.51
C ASP A 419 -14.90 10.37 31.45
N ALA A 420 -14.33 10.96 32.49
CA ALA A 420 -12.90 11.22 32.61
C ALA A 420 -12.05 9.94 32.43
N LYS A 421 -12.62 8.76 32.69
CA LYS A 421 -11.95 7.47 32.46
C LYS A 421 -11.79 7.11 30.97
N ASP A 422 -12.62 7.70 30.11
CA ASP A 422 -12.68 7.38 28.69
C ASP A 422 -11.70 8.20 27.83
N GLY A 423 -11.08 9.23 28.41
CA GLY A 423 -10.11 10.10 27.75
C GLY A 423 -10.40 11.57 28.01
N SER A 424 -9.77 12.46 27.25
CA SER A 424 -10.07 13.89 27.22
C SER A 424 -11.14 14.19 26.18
N LEU A 425 -12.22 14.87 26.57
CA LEU A 425 -13.22 15.34 25.62
C LEU A 425 -12.63 16.41 24.70
N LEU A 426 -12.72 16.20 23.38
CA LEU A 426 -12.34 17.20 22.38
C LEU A 426 -13.55 18.04 21.98
N TYR A 427 -14.63 17.40 21.52
CA TYR A 427 -15.85 18.05 21.06
C TYR A 427 -17.01 17.04 20.94
N LYS A 428 -18.21 17.55 20.70
CA LYS A 428 -19.41 16.75 20.42
C LYS A 428 -19.78 16.79 18.95
N VAL A 429 -20.37 15.69 18.47
CA VAL A 429 -20.78 15.53 17.08
C VAL A 429 -22.15 14.86 16.97
N GLU A 430 -22.84 15.15 15.86
CA GLU A 430 -23.89 14.29 15.32
C GLU A 430 -23.26 13.34 14.29
N LEU A 431 -23.63 12.06 14.36
CA LEU A 431 -23.10 11.02 13.47
C LEU A 431 -24.12 10.60 12.43
N TYR A 432 -23.61 10.36 11.23
CA TYR A 432 -24.38 9.87 10.10
C TYR A 432 -23.68 8.65 9.50
N GLU A 433 -24.41 7.56 9.32
CA GLU A 433 -23.98 6.39 8.54
C GLU A 433 -23.88 6.79 7.07
N ASP A 434 -22.71 6.51 6.48
CA ASP A 434 -22.43 6.71 5.07
C ASP A 434 -22.77 5.45 4.30
N ILE A 435 -23.73 5.56 3.40
CA ILE A 435 -24.15 4.47 2.54
C ILE A 435 -24.06 4.95 1.10
N SER A 436 -23.05 4.44 0.39
CA SER A 436 -22.75 4.83 -0.99
C SER A 436 -22.61 6.35 -1.17
N GLY A 437 -21.99 7.01 -0.17
CA GLY A 437 -21.72 8.45 -0.15
C GLY A 437 -22.93 9.32 0.24
N LYS A 438 -24.05 8.72 0.68
CA LYS A 438 -25.23 9.42 1.21
C LYS A 438 -25.24 9.32 2.73
N TYR A 439 -25.75 10.35 3.40
CA TYR A 439 -25.65 10.47 4.87
C TYR A 439 -27.01 10.28 5.53
N PHE A 440 -27.09 9.32 6.45
CA PHE A 440 -28.29 8.98 7.21
C PHE A 440 -27.99 8.99 8.72
N PRO A 441 -28.86 9.51 9.59
CA PRO A 441 -28.57 9.59 11.03
C PRO A 441 -28.16 8.24 11.63
N LYS A 442 -27.12 8.19 12.48
CA LYS A 442 -26.72 6.94 13.14
C LYS A 442 -27.88 6.38 13.95
N LEU A 443 -28.19 5.09 13.73
CA LEU A 443 -29.23 4.38 14.45
C LEU A 443 -28.71 3.95 15.83
N ASP A 444 -29.52 4.15 16.86
CA ASP A 444 -29.18 3.81 18.25
C ASP A 444 -29.79 2.50 18.74
N ASN A 445 -30.72 1.93 17.98
CA ASN A 445 -31.42 0.71 18.36
C ASN A 445 -30.96 -0.46 17.48
N GLU A 446 -30.88 -1.65 18.06
CA GLU A 446 -30.45 -2.87 17.37
C GLU A 446 -31.56 -3.45 16.47
N ASN A 447 -32.81 -3.00 16.65
CA ASN A 447 -33.97 -3.46 15.89
C ASN A 447 -34.21 -2.66 14.60
N SER A 448 -33.22 -1.91 14.13
CA SER A 448 -33.31 -1.20 12.87
C SER A 448 -32.00 -1.22 12.09
N THR A 449 -32.11 -1.20 10.77
CA THR A 449 -30.96 -1.10 9.87
C THR A 449 -31.32 -0.28 8.65
N TYR A 450 -30.32 0.38 8.09
CA TYR A 450 -30.42 0.85 6.73
C TYR A 450 -30.12 -0.28 5.74
N PHE A 451 -30.82 -0.25 4.61
CA PHE A 451 -30.60 -1.15 3.49
C PHE A 451 -30.64 -0.35 2.19
N GLU A 452 -29.58 -0.45 1.38
CA GLU A 452 -29.57 0.13 0.04
C GLU A 452 -30.26 -0.82 -0.95
N ARG A 453 -31.29 -0.30 -1.61
CA ARG A 453 -32.04 -1.01 -2.64
C ARG A 453 -31.32 -0.96 -3.98
N LYS A 454 -31.72 -1.84 -4.91
CA LYS A 454 -31.21 -1.88 -6.29
C LYS A 454 -31.44 -0.59 -7.08
N ASP A 455 -32.43 0.22 -6.70
CA ASP A 455 -32.71 1.53 -7.30
C ASP A 455 -31.87 2.66 -6.68
N GLY A 456 -30.93 2.33 -5.78
CA GLY A 456 -30.03 3.26 -5.09
C GLY A 456 -30.71 4.06 -3.97
N LYS A 457 -31.99 3.79 -3.65
CA LYS A 457 -32.65 4.41 -2.49
C LYS A 457 -32.30 3.64 -1.22
N VAL A 458 -32.21 4.36 -0.11
CA VAL A 458 -31.97 3.75 1.20
C VAL A 458 -33.27 3.64 1.97
N GLU A 459 -33.52 2.46 2.50
CA GLU A 459 -34.67 2.10 3.29
C GLU A 459 -34.24 1.87 4.75
N LEU A 460 -34.90 2.55 5.68
CA LEU A 460 -34.85 2.21 7.10
C LEU A 460 -35.80 1.04 7.34
N VAL A 461 -35.25 -0.11 7.68
CA VAL A 461 -35.99 -1.32 8.02
C VAL A 461 -36.03 -1.44 9.54
N GLU A 462 -37.23 -1.52 10.09
CA GLU A 462 -37.48 -1.73 11.52
C GLU A 462 -38.06 -3.13 11.74
N PHE A 463 -37.51 -3.84 12.71
CA PHE A 463 -37.91 -5.21 13.06
C PHE A 463 -38.78 -5.19 14.33
N SER A 464 -39.85 -5.98 14.30
CA SER A 464 -40.75 -6.19 15.43
C SER A 464 -41.15 -7.67 15.52
N GLU A 465 -41.78 -8.07 16.63
CA GLU A 465 -42.33 -9.43 16.78
C GLU A 465 -43.35 -9.80 15.68
N LYS A 466 -43.97 -8.80 15.03
CA LYS A 466 -44.99 -8.98 13.99
C LYS A 466 -44.41 -9.02 12.57
N GLY A 467 -43.09 -8.88 12.42
CA GLY A 467 -42.40 -8.79 11.13
C GLY A 467 -41.58 -7.51 10.98
N SER A 468 -41.19 -7.17 9.76
CA SER A 468 -40.44 -5.95 9.44
C SER A 468 -41.26 -4.93 8.65
N SER A 469 -40.99 -3.65 8.88
CA SER A 469 -41.53 -2.53 8.10
C SER A 469 -40.40 -1.66 7.56
N GLY A 470 -40.53 -1.20 6.32
CA GLY A 470 -39.52 -0.39 5.65
C GLY A 470 -40.04 1.00 5.26
N LYS A 471 -39.21 2.02 5.44
CA LYS A 471 -39.49 3.39 4.98
C LYS A 471 -38.28 3.96 4.26
N ILE A 472 -38.50 4.51 3.07
CA ILE A 472 -37.46 5.24 2.34
C ILE A 472 -37.09 6.50 3.13
N VAL A 473 -35.80 6.67 3.39
CA VAL A 473 -35.24 7.82 4.10
C VAL A 473 -34.50 8.76 3.15
N GLU A 474 -34.43 10.03 3.52
CA GLU A 474 -33.81 11.07 2.71
C GLU A 474 -32.32 11.21 3.02
N ASP A 475 -31.52 11.42 1.97
CA ASP A 475 -30.11 11.76 2.08
C ASP A 475 -29.94 13.18 2.64
N LEU A 476 -29.14 13.29 3.71
CA LEU A 476 -28.84 14.53 4.41
C LEU A 476 -27.51 15.17 3.98
N ARG A 477 -26.75 14.57 3.07
CA ARG A 477 -25.49 15.16 2.58
C ARG A 477 -25.72 16.56 2.01
N GLY A 478 -24.89 17.51 2.44
CA GLY A 478 -25.00 18.93 2.07
C GLY A 478 -26.17 19.69 2.73
N LYS A 479 -27.00 19.04 3.55
CA LYS A 479 -28.10 19.66 4.31
C LYS A 479 -27.79 19.78 5.81
N ILE A 480 -26.72 19.14 6.27
CA ILE A 480 -26.30 19.16 7.67
C ILE A 480 -25.70 20.53 7.98
N LYS A 481 -26.26 21.21 8.99
CA LYS A 481 -25.75 22.51 9.46
C LYS A 481 -24.76 22.29 10.59
N ARG A 482 -23.55 22.84 10.46
CA ARG A 482 -22.60 22.96 11.57
C ARG A 482 -23.17 23.94 12.60
N LYS A 483 -23.13 23.58 13.89
CA LYS A 483 -23.68 24.39 14.98
C LYS A 483 -22.65 24.63 16.07
#